data_AF-A0A2D7R8V6-F1
#
_entry.id   AF-A0A2D7R8V6-F1
#
_cell.length_a   1.000
_cell.length_b   1.000
_cell.length_c   1.000
_cell.angle_alpha   90.00
_cell.angle_beta   90.00
_cell.angle_gamma   90.00
#
_symmetry.space_group_name_H-M   'P 1'
#
loop_
_entity.id
_entity.type
_entity.pdbx_description
1 polymer ?
#
loop_
_entity_poly.entity_id
_entity_poly.type
_entity_poly.pdbx_seq_one_letter_code
_entity_poly.pdbx_strand_id
1 'polypeptide(L)'
;MNTQVVSEEEMRALLPAYEVEGQYLRRIRRKILLRIVIAVVLFTVSVAIMIIYPDLQIRSVFNGSSQNATTLIDSIILFRLSILLPFIILYLISFLKNLYFRSMTVMSLLMMCSILSLDAEFYVAALTQDPSLGVVGILVTRLACLYLFALNYMDVRL
;
A
#
# COMPACT_ATOMS: atom_id res chain seq x y z
N MET A 1 -25.46 -35.15 -23.10
CA MET A 1 -25.11 -33.74 -22.81
C MET A 1 -23.59 -33.69 -22.63
N ASN A 2 -22.87 -33.27 -23.66
CA ASN A 2 -21.44 -32.97 -23.52
C ASN A 2 -21.34 -31.63 -22.79
N THR A 3 -20.91 -31.63 -21.54
CA THR A 3 -20.44 -30.39 -20.90
C THR A 3 -19.19 -29.98 -21.65
N GLN A 4 -19.33 -29.05 -22.59
CA GLN A 4 -18.20 -28.40 -23.24
C GLN A 4 -17.40 -27.71 -22.15
N VAL A 5 -16.32 -28.35 -21.73
CA VAL A 5 -15.35 -27.77 -20.81
C VAL A 5 -14.60 -26.72 -21.61
N VAL A 6 -14.95 -25.46 -21.39
CA VAL A 6 -14.27 -24.30 -22.00
C VAL A 6 -12.80 -24.36 -21.60
N SER A 7 -11.90 -24.31 -22.58
CA SER A 7 -10.47 -24.36 -22.31
C SER A 7 -9.99 -23.08 -21.63
N GLU A 8 -8.87 -23.12 -20.89
CA GLU A 8 -8.35 -21.91 -20.23
C GLU A 8 -7.94 -20.83 -21.24
N GLU A 9 -7.52 -21.22 -22.45
CA GLU A 9 -7.18 -20.30 -23.55
C GLU A 9 -8.43 -19.59 -24.10
N GLU A 10 -9.52 -20.32 -24.28
CA GLU A 10 -10.80 -19.74 -24.71
C GLU A 10 -11.38 -18.83 -23.63
N MET A 11 -11.27 -19.20 -22.35
CA MET A 11 -11.70 -18.35 -21.25
C MET A 11 -10.88 -17.05 -21.16
N ARG A 12 -9.58 -17.09 -21.48
CA ARG A 12 -8.72 -15.90 -21.57
C ARG A 12 -9.10 -14.98 -22.73
N ALA A 13 -9.46 -15.56 -23.88
CA ALA A 13 -9.93 -14.80 -25.05
C ALA A 13 -11.30 -14.15 -24.80
N LEU A 14 -12.18 -14.82 -24.07
CA LEU A 14 -13.55 -14.35 -23.78
C LEU A 14 -13.60 -13.34 -22.62
N LEU A 15 -12.68 -13.42 -21.66
CA LEU A 15 -12.72 -12.62 -20.43
C LEU A 15 -11.37 -11.95 -20.14
N PRO A 16 -11.01 -10.87 -20.87
CA PRO A 16 -9.73 -10.18 -20.72
C PRO A 16 -9.52 -9.54 -19.33
N ALA A 17 -10.60 -9.35 -18.56
CA ALA A 17 -10.53 -8.85 -17.18
C ALA A 17 -9.87 -9.85 -16.21
N TYR A 18 -9.82 -11.14 -16.55
CA TYR A 18 -9.15 -12.18 -15.75
C TYR A 18 -7.71 -12.35 -16.22
N GLU A 19 -6.84 -11.46 -15.75
CA GLU A 19 -5.44 -11.38 -16.19
C GLU A 19 -4.57 -12.54 -15.65
N VAL A 20 -4.94 -13.11 -14.49
CA VAL A 20 -4.18 -14.17 -13.80
C VAL A 20 -4.92 -15.51 -13.92
N GLU A 21 -4.20 -16.57 -14.29
CA GLU A 21 -4.73 -17.93 -14.36
C GLU A 21 -5.30 -18.38 -13.00
N GLY A 22 -6.53 -18.89 -13.01
CA GLY A 22 -7.27 -19.21 -11.78
C GLY A 22 -6.58 -20.25 -10.89
N GLN A 23 -5.93 -21.25 -11.51
CA GLN A 23 -5.18 -22.28 -10.78
C GLN A 23 -3.93 -21.72 -10.10
N TYR A 24 -3.20 -20.85 -10.80
CA TYR A 24 -2.02 -20.18 -10.26
C TYR A 24 -2.40 -19.22 -9.14
N LEU A 25 -3.41 -18.37 -9.37
CA LEU A 25 -3.93 -17.45 -8.37
C LEU A 25 -4.31 -18.17 -7.08
N ARG A 26 -4.97 -19.34 -7.19
CA ARG A 26 -5.39 -20.13 -6.01
C ARG A 26 -4.19 -20.60 -5.16
N ARG A 27 -3.04 -20.88 -5.77
CA ARG A 27 -1.79 -21.25 -5.04
C ARG A 27 -1.17 -20.04 -4.34
N ILE A 28 -1.08 -18.90 -5.02
CA ILE A 28 -0.46 -17.68 -4.46
C ILE A 28 -1.40 -16.89 -3.54
N ARG A 29 -2.72 -17.16 -3.58
CA ARG A 29 -3.76 -16.44 -2.84
C ARG A 29 -3.45 -16.30 -1.35
N ARG A 30 -3.05 -17.39 -0.71
CA ARG A 30 -2.76 -17.40 0.73
C ARG A 30 -1.55 -16.53 1.07
N LYS A 31 -0.51 -16.54 0.22
CA LYS A 31 0.70 -15.71 0.41
C LYS A 31 0.37 -14.24 0.26
N ILE A 32 -0.36 -13.88 -0.78
CA ILE A 32 -0.78 -12.50 -1.05
C ILE A 32 -1.68 -11.99 0.08
N LEU A 33 -2.66 -12.78 0.51
CA LEU A 33 -3.57 -12.40 1.61
C LEU A 33 -2.79 -12.13 2.90
N LEU A 34 -1.83 -12.99 3.25
CA LEU A 34 -0.98 -12.80 4.42
C LEU A 34 -0.18 -11.49 4.32
N ARG A 35 0.39 -11.18 3.15
CA ARG A 35 1.11 -9.91 2.94
C ARG A 35 0.20 -8.69 3.01
N ILE A 36 -1.03 -8.78 2.50
CA ILE A 36 -2.05 -7.72 2.64
C ILE A 36 -2.36 -7.49 4.11
N VAL A 37 -2.59 -8.56 4.89
CA VAL A 37 -2.85 -8.45 6.33
C VAL A 37 -1.68 -7.79 7.06
N ILE A 38 -0.44 -8.20 6.78
CA ILE A 38 0.75 -7.56 7.37
C ILE A 38 0.82 -6.09 6.97
N ALA A 39 0.58 -5.75 5.70
CA ALA A 39 0.61 -4.35 5.24
C ALA A 39 -0.47 -3.50 5.93
N VAL A 40 -1.67 -4.04 6.14
CA VAL A 40 -2.74 -3.37 6.90
C VAL A 40 -2.31 -3.13 8.35
N VAL A 41 -1.71 -4.13 9.02
CA VAL A 41 -1.20 -3.97 10.39
C VAL A 41 -0.08 -2.92 10.46
N LEU A 42 0.85 -2.92 9.52
CA LEU A 42 1.90 -1.91 9.46
C LEU A 42 1.33 -0.50 9.22
N PHE A 43 0.29 -0.40 8.39
CA PHE A 43 -0.40 0.86 8.14
C PHE A 43 -1.14 1.36 9.38
N THR A 44 -1.87 0.50 10.09
CA THR A 44 -2.59 0.89 11.32
C THR A 44 -1.62 1.31 12.42
N VAL A 45 -0.50 0.59 12.59
CA VAL A 45 0.57 0.99 13.51
C VAL A 45 1.12 2.36 13.13
N SER A 46 1.34 2.61 11.83
CA SER A 46 1.86 3.90 11.36
C SER A 46 0.89 5.05 11.64
N VAL A 47 -0.42 4.84 11.47
CA VAL A 47 -1.46 5.83 11.82
C VAL A 47 -1.55 6.01 13.33
N ALA A 48 -1.46 4.94 14.12
CA ALA A 48 -1.49 5.03 15.57
C ALA A 48 -0.31 5.85 16.12
N ILE A 49 0.89 5.66 15.56
CA ILE A 49 2.07 6.47 15.92
C ILE A 49 1.84 7.95 15.60
N MET A 50 1.22 8.25 14.46
CA MET A 50 0.86 9.62 14.05
C MET A 50 -0.11 10.30 15.02
N ILE A 51 -1.06 9.54 15.58
CA ILE A 51 -2.04 10.05 16.55
C ILE A 51 -1.44 10.19 17.96
N ILE A 52 -0.64 9.22 18.42
CA ILE A 52 -0.10 9.18 19.79
C ILE A 52 1.10 10.12 19.94
N TYR A 53 1.91 10.27 18.89
CA TYR A 53 3.13 11.09 18.89
C TYR A 53 3.12 12.14 17.78
N PRO A 54 2.16 13.09 17.81
CA PRO A 54 2.06 14.14 16.79
C PRO A 54 3.32 15.03 16.76
N ASP A 55 3.99 15.20 17.90
CA ASP A 55 5.21 16.02 18.03
C ASP A 55 6.38 15.51 17.19
N LEU A 56 6.47 14.20 16.96
CA LEU A 56 7.50 13.61 16.09
C LEU A 56 7.31 14.05 14.64
N GLN A 57 6.06 14.31 14.23
CA GLN A 57 5.74 14.78 12.89
C GLN A 57 5.74 16.29 12.77
N ILE A 58 5.28 17.01 13.80
CA ILE A 58 5.32 18.48 13.82
C ILE A 58 6.77 18.96 13.73
N ARG A 59 7.71 18.32 14.45
CA ARG A 59 9.14 18.65 14.37
C ARG A 59 9.76 18.29 13.02
N SER A 60 9.33 17.19 12.40
CA SER A 60 9.88 16.78 11.10
C SER A 60 9.29 17.55 9.92
N VAL A 61 8.02 18.01 10.01
CA VAL A 61 7.28 18.66 8.91
C VAL A 61 7.29 20.19 9.01
N PHE A 62 7.31 20.77 10.21
CA PHE A 62 7.22 22.22 10.42
C PHE A 62 8.33 22.75 11.32
N ASN A 63 9.43 23.16 10.70
CA ASN A 63 10.56 23.77 11.39
C ASN A 63 10.33 25.27 11.74
N GLY A 64 9.12 25.69 12.17
CA GLY A 64 8.95 27.08 12.64
C GLY A 64 7.58 27.74 12.81
N SER A 65 6.43 27.14 12.47
CA SER A 65 5.13 27.84 12.58
C SER A 65 4.13 27.08 13.45
N SER A 66 4.19 27.31 14.76
CA SER A 66 3.43 26.58 15.79
C SER A 66 1.94 26.93 15.89
N GLN A 67 1.46 27.99 15.23
CA GLN A 67 0.07 28.44 15.41
C GLN A 67 -0.99 27.67 14.60
N ASN A 68 -0.63 27.00 13.49
CA ASN A 68 -1.56 26.27 12.62
C ASN A 68 -1.10 24.85 12.22
N ALA A 69 -0.04 24.32 12.85
CA ALA A 69 0.55 23.05 12.42
C ALA A 69 -0.39 21.85 12.62
N THR A 70 -1.19 21.84 13.68
CA THR A 70 -2.12 20.75 14.00
C THR A 70 -3.26 20.63 12.99
N THR A 71 -3.91 21.75 12.64
CA THR A 71 -5.00 21.76 11.65
C THR A 71 -4.53 21.38 10.25
N LEU A 72 -3.30 21.76 9.89
CA LEU A 72 -2.67 21.34 8.64
C LEU A 72 -2.36 19.85 8.63
N ILE A 73 -1.82 19.29 9.71
CA ILE A 73 -1.56 17.85 9.83
C ILE A 73 -2.85 17.04 9.72
N ASP A 74 -3.92 17.46 10.41
CA ASP A 74 -5.23 16.81 10.31
C ASP A 74 -5.76 16.82 8.88
N SER A 75 -5.60 17.94 8.16
CA SER A 75 -6.01 18.03 6.75
C SER A 75 -5.21 17.09 5.84
N ILE A 76 -3.91 16.92 6.09
CA ILE A 76 -3.03 16.01 5.36
C ILE A 76 -3.39 14.55 5.66
N ILE A 77 -3.64 14.21 6.93
CA ILE A 77 -4.11 12.89 7.35
C ILE A 77 -5.43 12.55 6.65
N LEU A 78 -6.39 13.46 6.69
CA LEU A 78 -7.70 13.27 6.11
C LEU A 78 -7.62 13.06 4.59
N PHE A 79 -6.81 13.87 3.90
CA PHE A 79 -6.56 13.72 2.46
C PHE A 79 -5.90 12.38 2.12
N ARG A 80 -4.91 11.94 2.90
CA ARG A 80 -4.26 10.63 2.68
C ARG A 80 -5.24 9.49 2.88
N LEU A 81 -6.04 9.54 3.94
CA LEU A 81 -7.07 8.52 4.22
C LEU A 81 -8.15 8.49 3.14
N SER A 82 -8.58 9.65 2.64
CA SER A 82 -9.64 9.74 1.63
C SER A 82 -9.24 9.11 0.29
N ILE A 83 -7.95 9.08 -0.05
CA ILE A 83 -7.46 8.40 -1.25
C ILE A 83 -7.11 6.93 -0.97
N LEU A 84 -6.51 6.65 0.18
CA LEU A 84 -5.99 5.32 0.47
C LEU A 84 -7.09 4.30 0.79
N LEU A 85 -8.15 4.71 1.50
CA LEU A 85 -9.29 3.85 1.80
C LEU A 85 -10.00 3.31 0.54
N PRO A 86 -10.45 4.15 -0.41
CA PRO A 86 -11.08 3.64 -1.62
C PRO A 86 -10.09 2.80 -2.45
N PHE A 87 -8.81 3.16 -2.47
CA PHE A 87 -7.80 2.37 -3.16
C PHE A 87 -7.65 0.96 -2.57
N ILE A 88 -7.62 0.81 -1.25
CA ILE A 88 -7.58 -0.50 -0.57
C ILE A 88 -8.82 -1.33 -0.91
N ILE A 89 -10.01 -0.70 -0.90
CA ILE A 89 -11.27 -1.39 -1.24
C ILE A 89 -11.21 -1.91 -2.67
N LEU A 90 -10.81 -1.08 -3.63
CA LEU A 90 -10.64 -1.49 -5.03
C LEU A 90 -9.63 -2.63 -5.17
N TYR A 91 -8.48 -2.53 -4.49
CA TYR A 91 -7.45 -3.56 -4.50
C TYR A 91 -7.95 -4.90 -3.95
N LEU A 92 -8.71 -4.88 -2.85
CA LEU A 92 -9.32 -6.07 -2.26
C LEU A 92 -10.38 -6.69 -3.17
N ILE A 93 -11.24 -5.88 -3.79
CA ILE A 93 -12.24 -6.38 -4.75
C ILE A 93 -11.54 -7.04 -5.94
N SER A 94 -10.53 -6.39 -6.51
CA SER A 94 -9.72 -6.95 -7.60
C SER A 94 -9.03 -8.25 -7.21
N PHE A 95 -8.51 -8.36 -5.99
CA PHE A 95 -7.93 -9.60 -5.46
C PHE A 95 -8.98 -10.71 -5.26
N LEU A 96 -10.15 -10.39 -4.71
CA LEU A 96 -11.19 -11.36 -4.40
C LEU A 96 -11.86 -11.91 -5.66
N LYS A 97 -12.07 -11.04 -6.66
CA LYS A 97 -12.74 -11.34 -7.92
C LYS A 97 -11.79 -11.69 -9.07
N ASN A 98 -10.47 -11.58 -8.86
CA ASN A 98 -9.45 -11.71 -9.91
C ASN A 98 -9.68 -10.76 -11.10
N LEU A 99 -10.16 -9.55 -10.81
CA LEU A 99 -10.47 -8.55 -11.83
C LEU A 99 -9.31 -7.56 -11.94
N TYR A 100 -8.63 -7.56 -13.09
CA TYR A 100 -7.48 -6.67 -13.36
C TYR A 100 -6.41 -6.72 -12.26
N PHE A 101 -6.23 -7.90 -11.64
CA PHE A 101 -5.43 -8.01 -10.42
C PHE A 101 -3.96 -7.67 -10.68
N ARG A 102 -3.42 -8.03 -11.85
CA ARG A 102 -2.04 -7.68 -12.24
C ARG A 102 -1.91 -6.17 -12.40
N SER A 103 -2.82 -5.52 -13.12
CA SER A 103 -2.85 -4.07 -13.24
C SER A 103 -2.95 -3.35 -11.88
N MET A 104 -3.79 -3.87 -10.97
CA MET A 104 -3.95 -3.31 -9.63
C MET A 104 -2.72 -3.49 -8.72
N THR A 105 -1.95 -4.58 -8.88
CA THR A 105 -0.67 -4.73 -8.16
C THR A 105 0.39 -3.73 -8.61
N VAL A 106 0.39 -3.33 -9.89
CA VAL A 106 1.27 -2.25 -10.37
C VAL A 106 0.83 -0.92 -9.77
N MET A 107 -0.47 -0.62 -9.82
CA MET A 107 -1.01 0.62 -9.26
C MET A 107 -0.75 0.74 -7.76
N SER A 108 -0.82 -0.35 -7.00
CA SER A 108 -0.55 -0.31 -5.56
C SER A 108 0.91 -0.02 -5.25
N LEU A 109 1.83 -0.56 -6.06
CA LEU A 109 3.25 -0.25 -5.95
C LEU A 109 3.53 1.23 -6.26
N LEU A 110 2.95 1.76 -7.34
CA LEU A 110 3.07 3.17 -7.71
C LEU A 110 2.51 4.08 -6.62
N MET A 111 1.34 3.76 -6.07
CA MET A 111 0.73 4.52 -4.98
C MET A 111 1.64 4.57 -3.75
N MET A 112 2.23 3.42 -3.35
CA MET A 112 3.14 3.36 -2.23
C MET A 112 4.44 4.14 -2.46
N CYS A 113 5.00 4.09 -3.68
CA CYS A 113 6.15 4.90 -4.07
C CYS A 113 5.83 6.40 -4.01
N SER A 114 4.65 6.82 -4.48
CA SER A 114 4.22 8.22 -4.45
C SER A 114 4.08 8.73 -3.00
N ILE A 115 3.46 7.95 -2.12
CA ILE A 115 3.35 8.30 -0.68
C ILE A 115 4.73 8.42 -0.04
N LEU A 116 5.63 7.48 -0.33
CA LEU A 116 6.98 7.51 0.23
C LEU A 116 7.78 8.73 -0.28
N SER A 117 7.61 9.07 -1.56
CA SER A 117 8.31 10.20 -2.19
C SER A 117 7.87 11.55 -1.62
N LEU A 118 6.57 11.71 -1.32
CA LEU A 118 6.03 12.90 -0.65
C LEU A 118 6.67 13.16 0.72
N ASP A 119 7.04 12.09 1.43
CA ASP A 119 7.62 12.18 2.76
C ASP A 119 9.16 12.08 2.76
N ALA A 120 9.79 11.84 1.60
CA ALA A 120 11.21 11.50 1.51
C ALA A 120 12.13 12.64 1.99
N GLU A 121 11.84 13.88 1.60
CA GLU A 121 12.61 15.06 2.01
C GLU A 121 12.59 15.23 3.53
N PHE A 122 11.43 15.01 4.16
CA PHE A 122 11.28 15.09 5.61
C PHE A 122 12.04 13.99 6.36
N TYR A 123 12.01 12.76 5.87
CA TYR A 123 12.81 11.68 6.48
C TYR A 123 14.31 11.96 6.36
N VAL A 124 14.78 12.45 5.21
CA VAL A 124 16.20 12.81 5.03
C VAL A 124 16.61 13.96 5.97
N ALA A 125 15.77 14.98 6.11
CA ALA A 125 16.01 16.08 7.05
C ALA A 125 16.02 15.59 8.52
N ALA A 126 15.07 14.72 8.89
CA ALA A 126 14.98 14.19 10.24
C ALA A 126 16.15 13.25 10.60
N LEU A 127 16.66 12.44 9.65
CA LEU A 127 17.83 11.59 9.87
C LEU A 127 19.14 12.38 10.02
N THR A 128 19.24 13.55 9.37
CA THR A 128 20.48 14.35 9.37
C THR A 128 20.58 15.29 10.57
N GLN A 129 19.45 15.82 11.07
CA GLN A 129 19.44 16.78 12.17
C GLN A 129 19.36 16.11 13.55
N ASP A 130 18.39 15.22 13.77
CA ASP A 130 18.18 14.53 15.06
C ASP A 130 17.61 13.12 14.81
N PRO A 131 18.48 12.13 14.53
CA PRO A 131 18.05 10.77 14.24
C PRO A 131 17.45 10.11 15.49
N SER A 132 16.14 10.25 15.65
CA SER A 132 15.39 9.55 16.68
C SER A 132 15.05 8.12 16.26
N LEU A 133 15.08 7.18 17.21
CA LEU A 133 14.68 5.78 16.99
C LEU A 133 13.26 5.69 16.41
N GLY A 134 12.37 6.60 16.79
CA GLY A 134 11.00 6.68 16.29
C GLY A 134 10.92 6.97 14.79
N VAL A 135 11.66 7.97 14.30
CA VAL A 135 11.69 8.33 12.87
C VAL A 135 12.24 7.18 12.02
N VAL A 136 13.31 6.53 12.50
CA VAL A 136 13.88 5.35 11.83
C VAL A 136 12.87 4.20 11.80
N GLY A 137 12.17 3.95 12.91
CA GLY A 137 11.11 2.95 12.99
C GLY A 137 9.99 3.19 11.96
N ILE A 138 9.53 4.43 11.84
CA ILE A 138 8.50 4.81 10.85
C ILE A 138 9.01 4.62 9.41
N LEU A 139 10.26 4.99 9.12
CA LEU A 139 10.83 4.79 7.79
C LEU A 139 10.93 3.29 7.44
N VAL A 140 11.39 2.46 8.38
CA VAL A 140 11.50 1.01 8.20
C VAL A 140 10.13 0.38 7.96
N THR A 141 9.07 0.77 8.69
CA THR A 141 7.72 0.23 8.45
C THR A 141 7.21 0.61 7.06
N ARG A 142 7.48 1.83 6.58
CA ARG A 142 7.10 2.27 5.23
C ARG A 142 7.85 1.49 4.13
N LEU A 143 9.15 1.27 4.30
CA LEU A 143 9.95 0.45 3.38
C LEU A 143 9.52 -1.02 3.40
N ALA A 144 9.16 -1.56 4.57
CA ALA A 144 8.61 -2.91 4.69
C ALA A 144 7.28 -3.04 3.92
N CYS A 145 6.38 -2.04 4.02
CA CYS A 145 5.16 -2.02 3.21
C CYS A 145 5.47 -2.00 1.72
N LEU A 146 6.39 -1.15 1.26
CA LEU A 146 6.81 -1.10 -0.15
C LEU A 146 7.32 -2.47 -0.62
N TYR A 147 8.16 -3.11 0.18
CA TYR A 147 8.69 -4.44 -0.11
C TYR A 147 7.58 -5.50 -0.21
N LEU A 148 6.58 -5.48 0.68
CA LEU A 148 5.44 -6.40 0.62
C LEU A 148 4.62 -6.23 -0.67
N PHE A 149 4.38 -4.99 -1.10
CA PHE A 149 3.69 -4.72 -2.36
C PHE A 149 4.53 -5.11 -3.58
N ALA A 150 5.85 -4.92 -3.53
CA ALA A 150 6.76 -5.39 -4.57
C ALA A 150 6.73 -6.92 -4.69
N LEU A 151 6.73 -7.65 -3.56
CA LEU A 151 6.59 -9.10 -3.58
C LEU A 151 5.23 -9.54 -4.15
N ASN A 152 4.14 -8.84 -3.84
CA ASN A 152 2.83 -9.12 -4.45
C ASN A 152 2.85 -8.92 -5.96
N TYR A 153 3.52 -7.88 -6.45
CA TYR A 153 3.70 -7.66 -7.87
C TYR A 153 4.51 -8.77 -8.53
N MET A 154 5.63 -9.16 -7.92
CA MET A 154 6.49 -10.23 -8.44
C MET A 154 5.75 -11.57 -8.53
N ASP A 155 5.00 -11.95 -7.49
CA ASP A 155 4.23 -13.20 -7.47
C ASP A 155 3.07 -13.22 -8.49
N VAL A 156 2.61 -12.06 -8.96
CA VAL A 156 1.53 -11.98 -9.97
C VAL A 156 2.07 -11.92 -11.39
N ARG A 157 3.34 -11.53 -11.57
CA ARG A 157 3.99 -11.40 -12.88
C ARG A 157 4.85 -12.62 -13.26
N LEU A 158 5.50 -13.25 -12.28
CA LEU A 158 6.22 -14.53 -12.43
C LEU A 158 5.23 -15.69 -12.37
#